data_AF-X1GMK8-F1
#
_entry.id   AF-X1GMK8-F1
#
_cell.length_a   1.000
_cell.length_b   1.000
_cell.length_c   1.000
_cell.angle_alpha   90.00
_cell.angle_beta   90.00
_cell.angle_gamma   90.00
#
_symmetry.space_group_name_H-M   'P 1'
#
loop_
_entity.id
_entity.type
_entity.pdbx_description
1 polymer ?
#
loop_
_entity_poly.entity_id
_entity_poly.type
_entity_poly.pdbx_seq_one_letter_code
_entity_poly.pdbx_strand_id
1 'polypeptide(L)'
;MWAAPLSRNTESGHKGPDYTDLPIHKDTRMKVVATGNRKAWLVSRPKPEAEGNEVVVKLLAAPICGSNMHAFFGEGEHLNDGHEGAGEVVEVDRSSRLEVGDRVVVQPMTGCGECADCLRGDAIYCADRPEIHGMFAQFTRRPDFLCTPLPEEIDCLHGSLMGCALGPASDAIKQLGLKSQDMLVVTGLGPVGLGAVALAAWKGARVIGVDPVAWRRERALQLGAEAVFDSAEPDLLTILREKTAGTGPSLGIDASGNPEAERLLIDLAT
;
A
#
# COMPACT_ATOMS: atom_id res chain seq x y z
N MET A 1 37.26 -6.01 13.63
CA MET A 1 37.09 -7.28 14.38
C MET A 1 35.93 -7.06 15.33
N TRP A 2 35.01 -8.01 15.42
CA TRP A 2 33.65 -7.95 16.04
C TRP A 2 32.52 -7.72 15.02
N ALA A 3 32.30 -8.75 14.19
CA ALA A 3 30.97 -9.09 13.73
C ALA A 3 30.39 -10.09 14.76
N ALA A 4 29.31 -9.72 15.44
CA ALA A 4 28.50 -10.67 16.19
C ALA A 4 27.33 -11.09 15.27
N PRO A 5 27.09 -12.39 15.07
CA PRO A 5 26.00 -12.85 14.22
C PRO A 5 24.66 -12.59 14.93
N LEU A 6 23.77 -11.84 14.28
CA LEU A 6 22.36 -11.77 14.64
C LEU A 6 21.76 -13.17 14.45
N SER A 7 21.56 -13.89 15.56
CA SER A 7 20.76 -15.11 15.58
C SER A 7 19.33 -14.75 15.17
N ARG A 8 18.93 -15.17 13.97
CA ARG A 8 17.55 -15.09 13.51
C ARG A 8 16.70 -16.01 14.40
N ASN A 9 16.00 -15.42 15.36
CA ASN A 9 14.96 -16.11 16.11
C ASN A 9 13.69 -16.13 15.23
N THR A 10 13.66 -17.00 14.22
CA THR A 10 12.47 -17.26 13.40
C THR A 10 11.64 -18.37 14.05
N GLU A 11 11.10 -18.08 15.23
CA GLU A 11 10.08 -18.93 15.87
C GLU A 11 8.83 -18.10 16.18
N SER A 12 8.16 -17.66 15.12
CA SER A 12 6.72 -17.39 15.15
C SER A 12 6.15 -17.84 13.81
N GLY A 13 5.95 -19.15 13.70
CA GLY A 13 5.37 -19.82 12.53
C GLY A 13 3.89 -19.48 12.33
N HIS A 14 3.57 -18.22 12.07
CA HIS A 14 2.33 -17.86 11.38
C HIS A 14 2.54 -18.13 9.90
N LYS A 15 2.44 -19.41 9.49
CA LYS A 15 2.07 -19.69 8.10
C LYS A 15 0.64 -19.20 7.96
N GLY A 16 0.47 -18.08 7.25
CA GLY A 16 -0.86 -17.67 6.80
C GLY A 16 -1.55 -18.83 6.07
N PRO A 17 -2.89 -18.83 6.02
CA PRO A 17 -3.63 -19.85 5.27
C PRO A 17 -3.06 -20.02 3.86
N ASP A 18 -2.81 -21.27 3.49
CA ASP A 18 -2.34 -21.64 2.16
C ASP A 18 -3.52 -21.55 1.17
N TYR A 19 -3.47 -20.53 0.31
CA TYR A 19 -4.49 -20.28 -0.71
C TYR A 19 -4.08 -20.76 -2.11
N THR A 20 -2.90 -21.38 -2.26
CA THR A 20 -2.39 -21.78 -3.59
C THR A 20 -3.22 -22.91 -4.19
N ASP A 21 -3.77 -23.79 -3.34
CA ASP A 21 -4.52 -24.99 -3.76
C ASP A 21 -6.04 -24.78 -3.90
N LEU A 22 -6.53 -23.53 -3.92
CA LEU A 22 -7.93 -23.30 -4.25
C LEU A 22 -8.18 -23.70 -5.71
N PRO A 23 -9.00 -24.74 -5.98
CA PRO A 23 -9.19 -25.27 -7.34
C PRO A 23 -9.61 -24.15 -8.28
N ILE A 24 -8.87 -24.01 -9.39
CA ILE A 24 -9.25 -23.17 -10.52
C ILE A 24 -10.42 -23.86 -11.21
N HIS A 25 -11.60 -23.82 -10.58
CA HIS A 25 -12.80 -24.40 -11.17
C HIS A 25 -13.12 -23.66 -12.48
N LYS A 26 -13.60 -24.42 -13.47
CA LYS A 26 -14.29 -23.94 -14.68
C LYS A 26 -15.60 -23.19 -14.38
N ASP A 27 -15.70 -22.58 -13.21
CA ASP A 27 -16.87 -21.84 -12.78
C ASP A 27 -16.91 -20.53 -13.57
N THR A 28 -17.98 -20.32 -14.32
CA THR A 28 -18.22 -19.08 -15.08
C THR A 28 -18.57 -17.92 -14.16
N ARG A 29 -18.64 -18.17 -12.84
CA ARG A 29 -18.94 -17.18 -11.82
C ARG A 29 -17.81 -17.08 -10.79
N MET A 30 -17.70 -15.89 -10.21
CA MET A 30 -16.84 -15.58 -9.08
C MET A 30 -17.65 -15.02 -7.90
N LYS A 31 -17.07 -15.11 -6.71
CA LYS A 31 -17.51 -14.39 -5.52
C LYS A 31 -16.87 -13.02 -5.47
N VAL A 32 -17.68 -12.04 -5.10
CA VAL A 32 -17.31 -10.62 -4.96
C VAL A 32 -17.85 -10.14 -3.64
N VAL A 33 -17.09 -9.32 -2.92
CA VAL A 33 -17.55 -8.68 -1.69
C VAL A 33 -18.43 -7.49 -2.07
N ALA A 34 -19.57 -7.43 -1.42
CA ALA A 34 -20.44 -6.26 -1.38
C ALA A 34 -20.42 -5.71 0.04
N THR A 35 -20.46 -4.39 0.18
CA THR A 35 -20.51 -3.71 1.47
C THR A 35 -21.61 -2.67 1.51
N GLY A 36 -22.06 -2.33 2.72
CA GLY A 36 -22.99 -1.24 2.95
C GLY A 36 -23.77 -1.45 4.24
N ASN A 37 -24.28 -0.36 4.81
CA ASN A 37 -25.02 -0.38 6.07
C ASN A 37 -24.28 -1.14 7.20
N ARG A 38 -22.95 -1.00 7.28
CA ARG A 38 -22.07 -1.69 8.25
C ARG A 38 -22.08 -3.22 8.12
N LYS A 39 -22.36 -3.74 6.93
CA LYS A 39 -22.35 -5.17 6.63
C LYS A 39 -21.48 -5.43 5.41
N ALA A 40 -20.96 -6.65 5.35
CA ALA A 40 -20.29 -7.20 4.18
C ALA A 40 -20.91 -8.57 3.86
N TRP A 41 -21.13 -8.85 2.59
CA TRP A 41 -21.67 -10.13 2.10
C TRP A 41 -21.03 -10.52 0.78
N LEU A 42 -21.11 -11.81 0.45
CA LEU A 42 -20.64 -12.31 -0.84
C LEU A 42 -21.79 -12.33 -1.84
N VAL A 43 -21.56 -11.73 -3.00
CA VAL A 43 -22.43 -11.86 -4.15
C VAL A 43 -21.73 -12.67 -5.23
N SER A 44 -22.52 -13.30 -6.11
CA SER A 44 -21.97 -14.00 -7.27
C SER A 44 -22.06 -13.13 -8.52
N ARG A 45 -20.97 -13.03 -9.27
CA ARG A 45 -20.86 -12.29 -10.53
C ARG A 45 -20.21 -13.16 -11.61
N PRO A 46 -20.39 -12.87 -12.90
CA PRO A 46 -19.60 -13.53 -13.95
C PRO A 46 -18.10 -13.37 -13.67
N LYS A 47 -17.31 -14.42 -13.91
CA LYS A 47 -15.86 -14.31 -13.97
C LYS A 47 -15.50 -13.46 -15.20
N PRO A 48 -14.60 -12.47 -15.10
CA PRO A 48 -14.16 -11.72 -16.28
C PRO A 48 -13.32 -12.61 -17.21
N GLU A 49 -13.34 -12.26 -18.50
CA GLU A 49 -12.51 -12.87 -19.54
C GLU A 49 -11.46 -11.85 -20.01
N ALA A 50 -10.26 -12.34 -20.32
CA ALA A 50 -9.19 -11.50 -20.86
C ALA A 50 -9.55 -11.03 -22.29
N GLU A 51 -9.25 -9.76 -22.59
CA GLU A 51 -9.53 -9.17 -23.90
C GLU A 51 -8.39 -8.23 -24.29
N GLY A 52 -7.87 -8.35 -25.51
CA GLY A 52 -6.79 -7.51 -26.00
C GLY A 52 -5.52 -7.66 -25.16
N ASN A 53 -4.98 -6.54 -24.68
CA ASN A 53 -3.79 -6.53 -23.81
C ASN A 53 -4.14 -6.67 -22.32
N GLU A 54 -5.39 -6.97 -21.97
CA GLU A 54 -5.78 -7.22 -20.59
C GLU A 54 -5.47 -8.66 -20.16
N VAL A 55 -5.26 -8.82 -18.86
CA VAL A 55 -5.05 -10.09 -18.18
C VAL A 55 -6.08 -10.26 -17.08
N VAL A 56 -6.42 -11.52 -16.76
CA VAL A 56 -7.22 -11.85 -15.58
C VAL A 56 -6.28 -12.37 -14.49
N VAL A 57 -6.35 -11.73 -13.33
CA VAL A 57 -5.57 -12.07 -12.15
C VAL A 57 -6.48 -12.74 -11.12
N LYS A 58 -6.12 -13.95 -10.68
CA LYS A 58 -6.69 -14.58 -9.48
C LYS A 58 -6.08 -13.93 -8.27
N LEU A 59 -6.88 -13.19 -7.51
CA LEU A 59 -6.42 -12.45 -6.34
C LEU A 59 -6.17 -13.40 -5.18
N LEU A 60 -4.96 -13.34 -4.63
CA LEU A 60 -4.52 -14.15 -3.48
C LEU A 60 -4.47 -13.31 -2.19
N ALA A 61 -4.22 -12.02 -2.32
CA ALA A 61 -4.27 -11.06 -1.22
C ALA A 61 -4.88 -9.75 -1.71
N ALA A 62 -5.79 -9.18 -0.91
CA ALA A 62 -6.39 -7.88 -1.13
C ALA A 62 -6.48 -7.13 0.21
N PRO A 63 -5.59 -6.17 0.48
CA PRO A 63 -5.60 -5.39 1.71
C PRO A 63 -6.84 -4.49 1.82
N ILE A 64 -7.20 -4.18 3.07
CA ILE A 64 -8.28 -3.23 3.37
C ILE A 64 -7.68 -1.87 3.66
N CYS A 65 -8.15 -0.86 2.95
CA CYS A 65 -7.74 0.52 3.12
C CYS A 65 -8.80 1.33 3.88
N GLY A 66 -8.37 2.40 4.56
CA GLY A 66 -9.28 3.31 5.26
C GLY A 66 -10.36 3.91 4.35
N SER A 67 -10.08 4.08 3.05
CA SER A 67 -11.07 4.58 2.09
C SER A 67 -12.22 3.60 1.82
N ASN A 68 -12.05 2.30 2.07
CA ASN A 68 -13.14 1.31 1.98
C ASN A 68 -14.23 1.56 3.03
N MET A 69 -13.91 2.28 4.11
CA MET A 69 -14.88 2.59 5.16
C MET A 69 -16.05 3.44 4.64
N HIS A 70 -15.86 4.25 3.59
CA HIS A 70 -16.95 5.01 2.98
C HIS A 70 -18.03 4.10 2.40
N ALA A 71 -17.63 3.06 1.66
CA ALA A 71 -18.54 2.07 1.09
C ALA A 71 -19.16 1.17 2.19
N PHE A 72 -18.39 0.84 3.23
CA PHE A 72 -18.88 0.02 4.33
C PHE A 72 -19.95 0.72 5.18
N PHE A 73 -19.74 2.00 5.49
CA PHE A 73 -20.70 2.81 6.26
C PHE A 73 -21.82 3.40 5.40
N GLY A 74 -21.62 3.50 4.09
CA GLY A 74 -22.57 4.05 3.14
C GLY A 74 -23.89 3.29 3.10
N GLU A 75 -24.95 4.00 2.71
CA GLU A 75 -26.25 3.39 2.45
C GLU A 75 -26.26 2.64 1.12
N GLY A 76 -27.02 1.55 1.05
CA GLY A 76 -27.16 0.75 -0.16
C GLY A 76 -26.12 -0.37 -0.30
N GLU A 77 -25.96 -0.87 -1.53
CA GLU A 77 -24.97 -1.90 -1.89
C GLU A 77 -23.83 -1.25 -2.67
N HIS A 78 -22.62 -1.37 -2.15
CA HIS A 78 -21.38 -1.01 -2.83
C HIS A 78 -20.65 -2.30 -3.20
N LEU A 79 -20.38 -2.49 -4.48
CA LEU A 79 -19.77 -3.72 -5.00
C LEU A 79 -18.30 -3.54 -5.25
N ASN A 80 -17.50 -4.51 -4.81
CA ASN A 80 -16.11 -4.65 -5.20
C ASN A 80 -15.29 -3.37 -5.00
N ASP A 81 -15.32 -2.80 -3.81
CA ASP A 81 -14.70 -1.52 -3.49
C ASP A 81 -13.18 -1.62 -3.20
N GLY A 82 -12.62 -2.82 -3.22
CA GLY A 82 -11.18 -3.04 -3.09
C GLY A 82 -10.40 -2.42 -4.26
N HIS A 83 -9.27 -1.78 -3.96
CA HIS A 83 -8.41 -1.15 -4.97
C HIS A 83 -6.96 -1.60 -4.89
N GLU A 84 -6.59 -2.52 -4.01
CA GLU A 84 -5.22 -3.04 -3.94
C GLU A 84 -5.24 -4.56 -3.81
N GLY A 85 -4.26 -5.21 -4.42
CA GLY A 85 -4.17 -6.65 -4.38
C GLY A 85 -2.99 -7.20 -5.16
N ALA A 86 -2.69 -8.46 -4.87
CA ALA A 86 -1.69 -9.24 -5.58
C ALA A 86 -2.19 -10.66 -5.77
N GLY A 87 -1.72 -11.29 -6.84
CA GLY A 87 -2.25 -12.56 -7.28
C GLY A 87 -1.45 -13.17 -8.42
N GLU A 88 -2.06 -14.15 -9.06
CA GLU A 88 -1.47 -14.89 -10.17
C GLU A 88 -2.28 -14.63 -11.44
N VAL A 89 -1.60 -14.39 -12.56
CA VAL A 89 -2.21 -14.31 -13.88
C VAL A 89 -2.75 -15.67 -14.27
N VAL A 90 -4.05 -15.78 -14.50
CA VAL A 90 -4.73 -17.04 -14.86
C VAL A 90 -5.28 -17.06 -16.29
N GLU A 91 -5.30 -15.91 -16.95
CA GLU A 91 -5.82 -15.77 -18.31
C GLU A 91 -5.18 -14.56 -19.00
N VAL A 92 -4.80 -14.75 -20.27
CA VAL A 92 -4.28 -13.70 -21.16
C VAL A 92 -4.93 -13.86 -22.54
N ASP A 93 -5.16 -12.77 -23.27
CA ASP A 93 -5.53 -12.81 -24.69
C ASP A 93 -4.31 -12.49 -25.57
N ARG A 94 -3.87 -11.23 -25.56
CA ARG A 94 -2.74 -10.72 -26.36
C ARG A 94 -1.75 -9.91 -25.54
N SER A 95 -1.62 -10.19 -24.24
CA SER A 95 -0.59 -9.54 -23.43
C SER A 95 0.79 -9.80 -24.05
N SER A 96 1.61 -8.75 -24.07
CA SER A 96 3.01 -8.81 -24.50
C SER A 96 3.99 -8.73 -23.33
N ARG A 97 3.46 -8.59 -22.12
CA ARG A 97 4.21 -8.28 -20.89
C ARG A 97 4.13 -9.38 -19.85
N LEU A 98 3.06 -10.17 -19.87
CA LEU A 98 2.72 -11.15 -18.84
C LEU A 98 2.22 -12.45 -19.48
N GLU A 99 2.45 -13.55 -18.78
CA GLU A 99 1.95 -14.88 -19.13
C GLU A 99 1.20 -15.54 -17.97
N VAL A 100 0.46 -16.60 -18.26
CA VAL A 100 -0.25 -17.37 -17.23
C VAL A 100 0.76 -17.98 -16.26
N GLY A 101 0.52 -17.80 -14.96
CA GLY A 101 1.41 -18.21 -13.88
C GLY A 101 2.23 -17.06 -13.29
N ASP A 102 2.31 -15.90 -13.95
CA ASP A 102 3.01 -14.74 -13.41
C ASP A 102 2.35 -14.25 -12.11
N ARG A 103 3.17 -14.06 -11.08
CA ARG A 103 2.74 -13.39 -9.85
C ARG A 103 2.85 -11.88 -10.03
N VAL A 104 1.79 -11.15 -9.73
CA VAL A 104 1.72 -9.71 -9.97
C VAL A 104 1.12 -8.96 -8.79
N VAL A 105 1.62 -7.75 -8.54
CA VAL A 105 0.87 -6.70 -7.83
C VAL A 105 0.02 -5.97 -8.85
N VAL A 106 -1.24 -5.76 -8.49
CA VAL A 106 -2.19 -5.04 -9.33
C VAL A 106 -2.22 -3.59 -8.89
N GLN A 107 -1.88 -2.67 -9.80
CA GLN A 107 -1.88 -1.24 -9.52
C GLN A 107 -3.30 -0.75 -9.21
N PRO A 108 -3.46 0.15 -8.22
CA PRO A 108 -4.76 0.57 -7.74
C PRO A 108 -5.50 1.48 -8.73
N MET A 109 -4.76 2.23 -9.54
CA MET A 109 -5.27 3.23 -10.46
C MET A 109 -5.28 2.74 -11.91
N THR A 110 -6.13 3.35 -12.73
CA THR A 110 -6.25 3.07 -14.16
C THR A 110 -5.80 4.23 -15.02
N GLY A 111 -5.38 3.90 -16.24
CA GLY A 111 -5.17 4.85 -17.31
C GLY A 111 -5.36 4.17 -18.67
N CYS A 112 -5.49 4.97 -19.73
CA CYS A 112 -5.67 4.44 -21.09
C CYS A 112 -4.40 3.79 -21.68
N GLY A 113 -3.22 4.01 -21.06
CA GLY A 113 -1.94 3.45 -21.51
C GLY A 113 -1.26 4.21 -22.65
N GLU A 114 -1.95 5.16 -23.28
CA GLU A 114 -1.48 5.84 -24.50
C GLU A 114 -1.35 7.36 -24.37
N CYS A 115 -2.02 7.99 -23.40
CA CYS A 115 -1.94 9.44 -23.20
C CYS A 115 -0.62 9.85 -22.53
N ALA A 116 -0.27 11.14 -22.60
CA ALA A 116 0.97 11.67 -22.05
C ALA A 116 1.15 11.34 -20.55
N ASP A 117 0.07 11.39 -19.76
CA ASP A 117 0.10 11.03 -18.34
C ASP A 117 0.39 9.55 -18.12
N CYS A 118 -0.25 8.66 -18.89
CA CYS A 118 0.03 7.24 -18.83
C CYS A 118 1.47 6.92 -19.24
N LEU A 119 1.97 7.54 -20.31
CA LEU A 119 3.31 7.29 -20.84
C LEU A 119 4.43 7.79 -19.90
N ARG A 120 4.18 8.81 -19.08
CA ARG A 120 5.11 9.27 -18.04
C ARG A 120 4.97 8.55 -16.69
N GLY A 121 4.03 7.61 -16.58
CA GLY A 121 3.79 6.81 -15.37
C GLY A 121 2.76 7.38 -14.41
N ASP A 122 2.11 8.49 -14.75
CA ASP A 122 1.15 9.20 -13.91
C ASP A 122 -0.31 8.88 -14.32
N ALA A 123 -0.62 7.60 -14.52
CA ALA A 123 -1.93 7.13 -14.97
C ALA A 123 -3.09 7.64 -14.08
N ILE A 124 -2.83 7.98 -12.81
CA ILE A 124 -3.79 8.59 -11.89
C ILE A 124 -4.41 9.90 -12.41
N TYR A 125 -3.70 10.64 -13.28
CA TYR A 125 -4.19 11.88 -13.89
C TYR A 125 -4.85 11.67 -15.25
N CYS A 126 -4.98 10.42 -15.71
CA CYS A 126 -5.61 10.11 -16.98
C CYS A 126 -7.09 10.56 -17.01
N ALA A 127 -7.42 11.45 -17.95
CA ALA A 127 -8.79 11.92 -18.15
C ALA A 127 -9.73 10.79 -18.64
N ASP A 128 -9.23 9.94 -19.54
CA ASP A 128 -9.99 8.86 -20.17
C ASP A 128 -9.72 7.51 -19.48
N ARG A 129 -9.91 7.47 -18.16
CA ARG A 129 -9.68 6.26 -17.36
C ARG A 129 -10.77 5.21 -17.64
N PRO A 130 -10.39 3.98 -18.05
CA PRO A 130 -11.36 2.91 -18.23
C PRO A 130 -11.96 2.49 -16.89
N GLU A 131 -13.22 2.04 -16.93
CA GLU A 131 -13.84 1.39 -15.79
C GLU A 131 -13.14 0.06 -15.51
N ILE A 132 -12.91 -0.22 -14.23
CA ILE A 132 -12.24 -1.44 -13.80
C ILE A 132 -13.02 -2.16 -12.71
N HIS A 133 -12.90 -3.49 -12.73
CA HIS A 133 -13.31 -4.31 -11.62
C HIS A 133 -12.38 -4.06 -10.41
N GLY A 134 -12.95 -3.80 -9.23
CA GLY A 134 -12.16 -3.76 -8.00
C GLY A 134 -11.53 -5.10 -7.64
N MET A 135 -10.92 -5.14 -6.45
CA MET A 135 -10.06 -6.23 -5.98
C MET A 135 -10.59 -6.93 -4.72
N PHE A 136 -11.80 -6.63 -4.28
CA PHE A 136 -12.50 -7.50 -3.33
C PHE A 136 -13.34 -8.53 -4.08
N ALA A 137 -12.65 -9.33 -4.88
CA ALA A 137 -13.20 -10.38 -5.71
C ALA A 137 -12.19 -11.53 -5.82
N GLN A 138 -12.63 -12.69 -6.28
CA GLN A 138 -11.69 -13.80 -6.57
C GLN A 138 -10.82 -13.53 -7.80
N PHE A 139 -11.32 -12.74 -8.76
CA PHE A 139 -10.61 -12.38 -9.97
C PHE A 139 -10.79 -10.89 -10.29
N THR A 140 -9.78 -10.29 -10.90
CA THR A 140 -9.87 -8.95 -11.48
C THR A 140 -9.25 -8.93 -12.87
N ARG A 141 -9.77 -8.07 -13.75
CA ARG A 141 -9.25 -7.86 -15.09
C ARG A 141 -8.56 -6.50 -15.16
N ARG A 142 -7.38 -6.47 -15.77
CA ARG A 142 -6.55 -5.26 -15.89
C ARG A 142 -5.74 -5.28 -17.18
N PRO A 143 -5.50 -4.10 -17.80
CA PRO A 143 -4.41 -3.93 -18.74
C PRO A 143 -3.09 -4.45 -18.17
N ASP A 144 -2.34 -5.22 -18.97
CA ASP A 144 -1.10 -5.87 -18.54
C ASP A 144 -0.06 -4.90 -17.94
N PHE A 145 0.02 -3.67 -18.44
CA PHE A 145 0.94 -2.66 -17.93
C PHE A 145 0.61 -2.17 -16.51
N LEU A 146 -0.59 -2.43 -15.99
CA LEU A 146 -1.00 -2.14 -14.62
C LEU A 146 -0.74 -3.31 -13.65
N CYS A 147 -0.15 -4.39 -14.14
CA CYS A 147 0.21 -5.55 -13.35
C CYS A 147 1.74 -5.64 -13.30
N THR A 148 2.31 -5.34 -12.13
CA THR A 148 3.76 -5.37 -11.91
C THR A 148 4.18 -6.78 -11.47
N PRO A 149 5.06 -7.49 -12.19
CA PRO A 149 5.59 -8.77 -11.76
C PRO A 149 6.25 -8.69 -10.38
N LEU A 150 5.97 -9.68 -9.54
CA LEU A 150 6.62 -9.86 -8.26
C LEU A 150 7.92 -10.66 -8.41
N PRO A 151 9.04 -10.21 -7.79
CA PRO A 151 10.22 -11.04 -7.64
C PRO A 151 9.91 -12.36 -6.94
N GLU A 152 10.72 -13.39 -7.20
CA GLU A 152 10.45 -14.73 -6.69
C GLU A 152 10.34 -14.75 -5.15
N GLU A 153 11.17 -13.94 -4.49
CA GLU A 153 11.35 -13.84 -3.06
C GLU A 153 10.20 -13.14 -2.32
N ILE A 154 9.29 -12.47 -3.06
CA ILE A 154 8.19 -11.72 -2.47
C ILE A 154 6.88 -12.46 -2.73
N ASP A 155 6.25 -12.96 -1.66
CA ASP A 155 4.93 -13.57 -1.76
C ASP A 155 3.84 -12.52 -2.06
N CYS A 156 2.66 -12.97 -2.50
CA CYS A 156 1.56 -12.08 -2.83
C CYS A 156 1.01 -11.31 -1.61
N LEU A 157 1.11 -11.87 -0.40
CA LEU A 157 0.64 -11.17 0.80
C LEU A 157 1.47 -9.91 1.05
N HIS A 158 2.80 -10.03 1.06
CA HIS A 158 3.71 -8.90 1.22
C HIS A 158 3.69 -7.99 -0.02
N GLY A 159 3.63 -8.58 -1.22
CA GLY A 159 3.52 -7.84 -2.47
C GLY A 159 2.29 -6.93 -2.53
N SER A 160 1.16 -7.38 -1.97
CA SER A 160 -0.09 -6.60 -1.97
C SER A 160 0.03 -5.25 -1.24
N LEU A 161 0.98 -5.11 -0.30
CA LEU A 161 1.25 -3.86 0.40
C LEU A 161 1.91 -2.78 -0.49
N MET A 162 2.43 -3.16 -1.66
CA MET A 162 3.04 -2.21 -2.60
C MET A 162 2.02 -1.20 -3.17
N GLY A 163 0.74 -1.58 -3.22
CA GLY A 163 -0.34 -0.76 -3.77
C GLY A 163 -0.61 0.51 -2.95
N CYS A 164 -1.30 0.39 -1.81
CA CYS A 164 -1.70 1.56 -1.02
C CYS A 164 -0.77 1.87 0.15
N ALA A 165 -0.16 0.88 0.80
CA ALA A 165 0.68 1.15 1.97
C ALA A 165 2.07 1.73 1.60
N LEU A 166 2.73 1.16 0.59
CA LEU A 166 4.06 1.63 0.17
C LEU A 166 4.03 2.60 -1.02
N GLY A 167 3.03 2.49 -1.91
CA GLY A 167 2.96 3.29 -3.14
C GLY A 167 2.96 4.81 -2.87
N PRO A 168 1.95 5.36 -2.16
CA PRO A 168 1.89 6.78 -1.80
C PRO A 168 3.11 7.25 -1.01
N ALA A 169 3.62 6.41 -0.09
CA ALA A 169 4.81 6.74 0.69
C ALA A 169 6.07 6.86 -0.19
N SER A 170 6.24 5.93 -1.13
CA SER A 170 7.32 5.94 -2.12
C SER A 170 7.26 7.17 -3.01
N ASP A 171 6.06 7.53 -3.46
CA ASP A 171 5.85 8.73 -4.28
C ASP A 171 6.17 10.02 -3.51
N ALA A 172 5.67 10.17 -2.28
CA ALA A 172 5.98 11.30 -1.41
C ALA A 172 7.50 11.44 -1.16
N ILE A 173 8.18 10.33 -0.87
CA ILE A 173 9.65 10.30 -0.67
C ILE A 173 10.40 10.73 -1.94
N LYS A 174 9.92 10.33 -3.13
CA LYS A 174 10.52 10.75 -4.41
C LYS A 174 10.31 12.24 -4.67
N GLN A 175 9.09 12.75 -4.46
CA GLN A 175 8.77 14.16 -4.65
C GLN A 175 9.57 15.08 -3.71
N LEU A 176 9.73 14.66 -2.46
CA LEU A 176 10.55 15.35 -1.47
C LEU A 176 12.06 15.28 -1.78
N GLY A 177 12.48 14.39 -2.68
CA GLY A 177 13.88 14.22 -3.05
C GLY A 177 14.75 13.74 -1.89
N LEU A 178 14.20 12.91 -1.00
CA LEU A 178 14.85 12.44 0.23
C LEU A 178 16.20 11.76 -0.02
N LYS A 179 17.19 12.16 0.77
CA LYS A 179 18.58 11.68 0.77
C LYS A 179 18.96 11.14 2.14
N SER A 180 20.05 10.39 2.21
CA SER A 180 20.51 9.73 3.44
C SER A 180 20.93 10.71 4.56
N GLN A 181 21.28 11.95 4.23
CA GLN A 181 21.60 12.96 5.24
C GLN A 181 20.37 13.63 5.86
N ASP A 182 19.18 13.41 5.30
CA ASP A 182 17.99 14.12 5.70
C ASP A 182 17.42 13.54 7.01
N MET A 183 16.76 14.41 7.76
CA MET A 183 15.87 14.01 8.85
C MET A 183 14.42 14.13 8.38
N LEU A 184 13.68 13.03 8.47
CA LEU A 184 12.26 12.94 8.17
C LEU A 184 11.44 12.81 9.45
N VAL A 185 10.45 13.69 9.64
CA VAL A 185 9.40 13.51 10.65
C VAL A 185 8.14 12.99 9.97
N VAL A 186 7.58 11.91 10.49
CA VAL A 186 6.34 11.29 10.00
C VAL A 186 5.25 11.41 11.07
N THR A 187 4.17 12.11 10.77
CA THR A 187 2.98 12.16 11.63
C THR A 187 1.93 11.17 11.13
N GLY A 188 1.39 10.34 12.03
CA GLY A 188 0.53 9.22 11.69
C GLY A 188 1.32 8.00 11.24
N LEU A 189 1.32 6.96 12.06
CA LEU A 189 2.03 5.69 11.84
C LEU A 189 1.04 4.56 11.48
N GLY A 190 0.04 4.89 10.66
CA GLY A 190 -0.80 3.90 9.98
C GLY A 190 -0.03 3.16 8.87
N PRO A 191 -0.69 2.36 8.03
CA PRO A 191 -0.03 1.60 6.96
C PRO A 191 0.87 2.47 6.05
N VAL A 192 0.37 3.63 5.59
CA VAL A 192 1.14 4.56 4.76
C VAL A 192 2.31 5.18 5.51
N GLY A 193 2.08 5.65 6.74
CA GLY A 193 3.14 6.22 7.58
C GLY A 193 4.24 5.23 7.93
N LEU A 194 3.88 3.99 8.27
CA LEU A 194 4.85 2.90 8.47
C LEU A 194 5.59 2.55 7.18
N GLY A 195 4.93 2.65 6.03
CA GLY A 195 5.57 2.58 4.71
C GLY A 195 6.62 3.67 4.51
N ALA A 196 6.29 4.91 4.88
CA ALA A 196 7.22 6.04 4.82
C ALA A 196 8.42 5.83 5.74
N VAL A 197 8.20 5.35 6.98
CA VAL A 197 9.27 5.00 7.92
C VAL A 197 10.20 3.95 7.33
N ALA A 198 9.65 2.82 6.85
CA ALA A 198 10.44 1.71 6.32
C ALA A 198 11.28 2.13 5.10
N LEU A 199 10.68 2.88 4.17
CA LEU A 199 11.35 3.33 2.95
C LEU A 199 12.42 4.39 3.22
N ALA A 200 12.14 5.35 4.11
CA ALA A 200 13.10 6.39 4.47
C ALA A 200 14.28 5.82 5.26
N ALA A 201 14.03 4.92 6.22
CA ALA A 201 15.07 4.23 6.97
C ALA A 201 15.93 3.35 6.04
N TRP A 202 15.33 2.63 5.09
CA TRP A 202 16.06 1.86 4.09
C TRP A 202 16.95 2.74 3.19
N LYS A 203 16.52 3.97 2.89
CA LYS A 203 17.35 4.98 2.19
C LYS A 203 18.46 5.59 3.05
N GLY A 204 18.52 5.25 4.34
CA GLY A 204 19.53 5.72 5.28
C GLY A 204 19.23 7.07 5.92
N ALA A 205 18.04 7.64 5.73
CA ALA A 205 17.63 8.86 6.41
C ALA A 205 17.34 8.61 7.89
N ARG A 206 17.44 9.66 8.71
CA ARG A 206 17.02 9.62 10.12
C ARG A 206 15.52 9.85 10.18
N VAL A 207 14.78 8.96 10.84
CA VAL A 207 13.31 9.01 10.86
C VAL A 207 12.80 9.15 12.28
N ILE A 208 11.92 10.12 12.52
CA ILE A 208 11.18 10.29 13.76
C ILE A 208 9.68 10.11 13.47
N GLY A 209 8.99 9.30 14.27
CA GLY A 209 7.56 9.03 14.12
C GLY A 209 6.71 9.65 15.23
N VAL A 210 5.49 10.08 14.91
CA VAL A 210 4.51 10.56 15.89
C VAL A 210 3.17 9.87 15.65
N ASP A 211 2.63 9.18 16.65
CA ASP A 211 1.30 8.55 16.58
C ASP A 211 0.76 8.29 17.99
N PRO A 212 -0.55 8.48 18.25
CA PRO A 212 -1.14 8.23 19.57
C PRO A 212 -1.09 6.74 19.97
N VAL A 213 -1.08 5.83 19.00
CA VAL A 213 -1.22 4.38 19.25
C VAL A 213 0.14 3.75 19.52
N ALA A 214 0.32 3.23 20.74
CA ALA A 214 1.59 2.63 21.20
C ALA A 214 2.12 1.52 20.27
N TRP A 215 1.27 0.58 19.84
CA TRP A 215 1.72 -0.52 18.98
C TRP A 215 2.27 -0.03 17.62
N ARG A 216 1.72 1.06 17.07
CA ARG A 216 2.19 1.65 15.81
C ARG A 216 3.56 2.27 15.98
N ARG A 217 3.78 2.94 17.11
CA ARG A 217 5.09 3.48 17.51
C ARG A 217 6.12 2.36 17.68
N GLU A 218 5.79 1.30 18.39
CA GLU A 218 6.66 0.12 18.52
C GLU A 218 7.00 -0.49 17.15
N ARG A 219 6.00 -0.59 16.26
CA ARG A 219 6.22 -1.09 14.91
C ARG A 219 7.11 -0.18 14.08
N ALA A 220 7.00 1.14 14.20
CA ALA A 220 7.86 2.09 13.52
C ALA A 220 9.33 1.94 13.96
N LEU A 221 9.60 1.73 15.26
CA LEU A 221 10.95 1.45 15.74
C LEU A 221 11.53 0.16 15.10
N GLN A 222 10.72 -0.91 15.00
CA GLN A 222 11.14 -2.14 14.32
C GLN A 222 11.42 -1.95 12.82
N LEU A 223 10.78 -0.97 12.19
CA LEU A 223 10.96 -0.64 10.78
C LEU A 223 12.09 0.37 10.53
N GLY A 224 12.78 0.82 11.59
CA GLY A 224 13.97 1.67 11.48
C GLY A 224 13.77 3.13 11.86
N ALA A 225 12.66 3.51 12.50
CA ALA A 225 12.56 4.82 13.15
C ALA A 225 13.61 4.94 14.27
N GLU A 226 14.29 6.08 14.35
CA GLU A 226 15.25 6.43 15.40
C GLU A 226 14.55 6.70 16.73
N ALA A 227 13.41 7.41 16.67
CA ALA A 227 12.61 7.77 17.83
C ALA A 227 11.13 7.86 17.45
N VAL A 228 10.27 7.65 18.44
CA VAL A 228 8.80 7.74 18.30
C VAL A 228 8.19 8.44 19.51
N PHE A 229 7.14 9.22 19.30
CA PHE A 229 6.48 10.03 20.33
C PHE A 229 4.97 9.90 20.29
N ASP A 230 4.33 9.99 21.46
CA ASP A 230 2.87 10.15 21.53
C ASP A 230 2.49 11.53 20.98
N SER A 231 1.44 11.60 20.17
CA SER A 231 0.90 12.91 19.77
C SER A 231 0.33 13.71 20.94
N ALA A 232 0.01 13.05 22.06
CA ALA A 232 -0.50 13.67 23.27
C ALA A 232 0.60 14.02 24.29
N GLU A 233 1.89 13.84 23.97
CA GLU A 233 2.96 14.22 24.90
C GLU A 233 2.93 15.72 25.19
N PRO A 234 3.02 16.13 26.48
CA PRO A 234 3.26 17.52 26.83
C PRO A 234 4.55 18.00 26.16
N ASP A 235 4.53 19.23 25.66
CA ASP A 235 5.70 19.88 25.06
C ASP A 235 6.31 19.15 23.85
N LEU A 236 5.53 18.31 23.15
CA LEU A 236 5.99 17.54 21.98
C LEU A 236 6.74 18.41 20.96
N LEU A 237 6.25 19.61 20.65
CA LEU A 237 6.91 20.54 19.73
C LEU A 237 8.32 20.91 20.21
N THR A 238 8.48 21.18 21.51
CA THR A 238 9.79 21.50 22.12
C THR A 238 10.72 20.30 22.03
N ILE A 239 10.23 19.10 22.36
CA ILE A 239 11.00 17.85 22.28
C ILE A 239 11.50 17.60 20.84
N LEU A 240 10.62 17.77 19.85
CA LEU A 240 10.96 17.58 18.43
C LEU A 240 11.95 18.66 17.92
N ARG A 241 11.84 19.90 18.40
CA ARG A 241 12.84 20.95 18.13
C ARG A 241 14.22 20.59 18.68
N GLU A 242 14.29 20.05 19.89
CA GLU A 242 15.55 19.59 20.47
C GLU A 242 16.14 18.42 19.68
N LYS A 243 15.32 17.44 19.26
CA LYS A 243 15.76 16.31 18.43
C LYS A 243 16.26 16.72 17.04
N THR A 244 15.75 17.82 16.52
CA THR A 244 16.17 18.44 15.26
C THR A 244 17.28 19.48 15.47
N ALA A 245 17.92 19.53 16.64
CA ALA A 245 18.98 20.49 16.98
C ALA A 245 18.57 21.97 16.79
N GLY A 246 17.26 22.26 16.90
CA GLY A 246 16.69 23.59 16.74
C GLY A 246 16.57 24.07 15.29
N THR A 247 16.98 23.28 14.29
CA THR A 247 16.88 23.67 12.87
C THR A 247 15.61 23.18 12.19
N GLY A 248 14.78 22.41 12.90
CA GLY A 248 13.64 21.71 12.31
C GLY A 248 14.08 20.49 11.47
N PRO A 249 13.13 19.63 11.08
CA PRO A 249 13.42 18.49 10.22
C PRO A 249 13.73 18.97 8.80
N SER A 250 14.51 18.18 8.06
CA SER A 250 14.77 18.45 6.64
C SER A 250 13.50 18.25 5.81
N LEU A 251 12.68 17.27 6.20
CA LEU A 251 11.48 16.84 5.48
C LEU A 251 10.39 16.42 6.49
N GLY A 252 9.13 16.59 6.09
CA GLY A 252 7.95 16.14 6.84
C GLY A 252 6.97 15.39 5.95
N ILE A 253 6.36 14.32 6.45
CA ILE A 253 5.25 13.61 5.81
C ILE A 253 4.11 13.47 6.82
N ASP A 254 2.93 14.01 6.50
CA ASP A 254 1.70 13.65 7.20
C ASP A 254 1.01 12.46 6.53
N ALA A 255 0.68 11.46 7.34
CA ALA A 255 -0.15 10.32 6.99
C ALA A 255 -1.20 10.07 8.08
N SER A 256 -1.57 11.12 8.83
CA SER A 256 -2.50 11.03 9.96
C SER A 256 -3.94 11.37 9.56
N GLY A 257 -4.11 12.24 8.57
CA GLY A 257 -5.41 12.82 8.21
C GLY A 257 -5.99 13.70 9.33
N ASN A 258 -5.13 14.26 10.19
CA ASN A 258 -5.51 15.11 11.31
C ASN A 258 -4.88 16.51 11.17
N PRO A 259 -5.68 17.59 11.14
CA PRO A 259 -5.17 18.96 11.01
C PRO A 259 -4.14 19.37 12.08
N GLU A 260 -4.24 18.86 13.31
CA GLU A 260 -3.27 19.19 14.38
C GLU A 260 -1.90 18.56 14.11
N ALA A 261 -1.88 17.37 13.50
CA ALA A 261 -0.64 16.71 13.11
C ALA A 261 0.02 17.38 11.90
N GLU A 262 -0.78 17.82 10.92
CA GLU A 262 -0.30 18.66 9.81
C GLU A 262 0.32 19.96 10.34
N ARG A 263 -0.37 20.62 11.28
CA ARG A 263 0.11 21.86 11.91
C ARG A 263 1.42 21.65 12.66
N LEU A 264 1.57 20.54 13.37
CA LEU A 264 2.83 20.20 14.06
C LEU A 264 4.02 20.18 13.09
N LEU A 265 3.87 19.60 11.90
CA LEU A 265 4.94 19.58 10.89
C LEU A 265 5.28 20.99 10.38
N ILE A 266 4.26 21.84 10.20
CA ILE A 266 4.45 23.23 9.77
C ILE A 266 5.18 24.03 10.85
N ASP A 267 4.75 23.93 12.12
CA ASP A 267 5.35 24.65 13.25
C ASP A 267 6.79 24.17 13.54
N LEU A 268 7.16 22.95 13.12
CA LEU A 268 8.52 22.42 13.18
C LEU A 268 9.45 22.97 12.09
N ALA A 269 8.90 23.41 10.96
CA ALA A 269 9.67 23.95 9.84
C ALA A 269 10.04 25.44 10.02
N THR A 270 9.50 26.10 11.05
CA THR A 270 9.71 27.52 11.39
C THR A 270 10.47 27.69 12.70
#